data_AF-N0DNI5-F1
#
_entry.id   AF-N0DNI5-F1
#
_cell.length_a   1.000
_cell.length_b   1.000
_cell.length_c   1.000
_cell.angle_alpha   90.00
_cell.angle_beta   90.00
_cell.angle_gamma   90.00
#
_symmetry.space_group_name_H-M   'P 1'
#
loop_
_entity.id
_entity.type
_entity.pdbx_description
1 polymer ?
#
loop_
_entity_poly.entity_id
_entity_poly.type
_entity_poly.pdbx_seq_one_letter_code
_entity_poly.pdbx_strand_id
1 'polypeptide(L)'
;VLIKELGTMLPGNTRKMDKSTILQKSIDFLRKHKEIAAQSESSEIRQDWKPPFLSNEEFTQLMLEALDGFFLAIMTDGNIIYVSESVTSLLEHLPSDLVDQNLLNFLPLGEHSDAYKALSSHILEGETLTPEYLKTKNQLEFCCHMLRGTIDPKEPPVYEYVKFIGNFKSLNNVPNSTRNGLEGVIQRSLRP
;
A
#
# COMPACT_ATOMS: atom_id res chain seq x y z
N VAL A 1 -3.24 -21.21 -22.69
CA VAL A 1 -3.10 -19.79 -22.31
C VAL A 1 -3.47 -19.61 -20.84
N LEU A 2 -4.74 -19.83 -20.46
CA LEU A 2 -5.25 -19.67 -19.08
C LEU A 2 -4.39 -20.32 -17.97
N ILE A 3 -4.01 -21.60 -18.11
CA ILE A 3 -3.21 -22.29 -17.07
C ILE A 3 -1.83 -21.63 -16.90
N LYS A 4 -1.24 -21.11 -17.97
CA LYS A 4 0.07 -20.46 -17.90
C LYS A 4 -0.03 -19.10 -17.19
N GLU A 5 -1.09 -18.33 -17.46
CA GLU A 5 -1.39 -17.07 -16.76
C GLU A 5 -1.66 -17.31 -15.27
N LEU A 6 -2.45 -18.32 -14.94
CA LEU A 6 -2.67 -18.75 -13.56
C LEU A 6 -1.34 -19.12 -12.88
N GLY A 7 -0.47 -19.85 -13.58
CA GLY A 7 0.87 -20.17 -13.12
C GLY A 7 1.73 -18.93 -12.84
N THR A 8 1.60 -17.85 -13.61
CA THR A 8 2.35 -16.60 -13.37
C THR A 8 1.88 -15.82 -12.14
N MET A 9 0.66 -16.05 -11.67
CA MET A 9 0.11 -15.40 -10.47
C MET A 9 0.43 -16.13 -9.15
N LEU A 10 0.94 -17.37 -9.23
CA LEU A 10 1.32 -18.14 -8.05
C LEU A 10 2.65 -17.64 -7.46
N PRO A 11 2.79 -17.60 -6.12
CA PRO A 11 4.03 -17.19 -5.48
C PRO A 11 5.18 -18.18 -5.76
N GLY A 12 6.40 -17.65 -5.93
CA GLY A 12 7.61 -18.42 -6.22
C GLY A 12 7.92 -18.58 -7.72
N ASN A 13 9.01 -19.28 -8.06
CA ASN A 13 9.42 -19.46 -9.45
C ASN A 13 8.55 -20.51 -10.16
N THR A 14 7.68 -20.06 -11.06
CA THR A 14 6.66 -20.89 -11.72
C THR A 14 7.02 -21.30 -13.14
N ARG A 15 8.18 -20.87 -13.65
CA ARG A 15 8.61 -21.02 -15.05
C ARG A 15 8.77 -22.48 -15.54
N LYS A 16 8.70 -23.48 -14.64
CA LYS A 16 8.91 -24.91 -14.95
C LYS A 16 7.81 -25.85 -14.43
N MET A 17 6.65 -25.34 -14.03
CA MET A 17 5.58 -26.20 -13.50
C MET A 17 4.70 -26.78 -14.61
N ASP A 18 4.36 -28.07 -14.51
CA ASP A 18 3.37 -28.70 -15.38
C ASP A 18 1.95 -28.25 -15.01
N LYS A 19 0.98 -28.52 -15.90
CA LYS A 19 -0.41 -28.06 -15.74
C LYS A 19 -1.08 -28.61 -14.47
N SER A 20 -0.79 -29.86 -14.10
CA SER A 20 -1.37 -30.47 -12.90
C SER A 20 -0.84 -29.81 -11.65
N THR A 21 0.48 -29.57 -11.60
CA THR A 21 1.11 -28.85 -10.49
C THR A 21 0.60 -27.42 -10.35
N ILE A 22 0.40 -26.70 -11.47
CA ILE A 22 -0.18 -25.35 -11.43
C ILE A 22 -1.58 -25.37 -10.79
N LEU A 23 -2.47 -26.24 -11.25
CA LEU A 23 -3.82 -26.33 -10.72
C LEU A 23 -3.83 -26.73 -9.24
N GLN A 24 -3.02 -27.72 -8.85
CA GLN A 24 -2.91 -28.15 -7.45
C GLN A 24 -2.43 -27.00 -6.56
N LYS A 25 -1.36 -26.30 -6.95
CA LYS A 25 -0.86 -25.14 -6.19
C LYS A 25 -1.87 -23.99 -6.13
N SER A 26 -2.66 -23.77 -7.17
CA SER A 26 -3.73 -22.78 -7.15
C SER A 26 -4.86 -23.14 -6.18
N ILE A 27 -5.25 -24.42 -6.13
CA ILE A 27 -6.23 -24.90 -5.15
C ILE A 27 -5.69 -24.70 -3.73
N ASP A 28 -4.44 -25.10 -3.49
CA ASP A 28 -3.81 -24.98 -2.17
C ASP A 28 -3.65 -23.51 -1.76
N PHE A 29 -3.29 -22.64 -2.70
CA PHE A 29 -3.20 -21.19 -2.48
C PHE A 29 -4.55 -20.59 -2.08
N LEU A 30 -5.62 -20.87 -2.83
CA LEU A 30 -6.95 -20.34 -2.54
C LEU A 30 -7.52 -20.91 -1.23
N ARG A 31 -7.29 -22.19 -0.93
CA ARG A 31 -7.73 -22.81 0.32
C ARG A 31 -7.05 -22.17 1.52
N LYS A 32 -5.72 -22.04 1.45
CA LYS A 32 -4.92 -21.41 2.49
C LYS A 32 -5.30 -19.94 2.68
N HIS A 33 -5.56 -19.22 1.59
CA HIS A 33 -6.02 -17.83 1.65
C HIS A 33 -7.34 -17.70 2.41
N LYS A 34 -8.33 -18.55 2.09
CA LYS A 34 -9.62 -18.59 2.80
C LYS A 34 -9.47 -18.94 4.28
N GLU A 35 -8.61 -19.91 4.59
CA GLU A 35 -8.35 -20.31 5.97
C GLU A 35 -7.75 -19.17 6.80
N ILE A 36 -6.73 -18.48 6.27
CA ILE A 36 -6.12 -17.35 6.97
C ILE A 36 -7.09 -16.18 7.10
N ALA A 37 -7.87 -15.87 6.06
CA ALA A 37 -8.89 -14.83 6.13
C ALA A 37 -9.98 -15.12 7.19
N ALA A 38 -10.27 -16.40 7.47
CA ALA A 38 -11.20 -16.80 8.53
C ALA A 38 -10.56 -16.81 9.93
N GLN A 39 -9.23 -16.96 10.03
CA GLN A 39 -8.48 -17.01 11.29
C GLN A 39 -7.90 -15.65 11.73
N SER A 40 -7.93 -14.64 10.86
CA SER A 40 -7.38 -13.31 11.19
C SER A 40 -8.15 -12.71 12.36
N GLU A 41 -7.49 -12.60 13.52
CA GLU A 41 -8.05 -12.14 14.81
C GLU A 41 -8.41 -10.64 14.83
N SER A 42 -8.17 -9.90 13.73
CA SER A 42 -8.75 -8.58 13.56
C SER A 42 -10.26 -8.71 13.37
N SER A 43 -11.00 -8.70 14.48
CA SER A 43 -12.46 -8.64 14.58
C SER A 43 -13.10 -7.52 13.76
N GLU A 44 -12.28 -6.56 13.29
CA GLU A 44 -12.67 -5.47 12.40
C GLU A 44 -12.76 -5.85 10.92
N ILE A 45 -12.15 -6.94 10.43
CA ILE A 45 -12.31 -7.37 9.02
C ILE A 45 -13.57 -8.24 8.89
N ARG A 46 -14.74 -7.60 8.98
CA ARG A 46 -16.00 -8.30 8.68
C ARG A 46 -16.20 -8.37 7.15
N GLN A 47 -16.77 -9.46 6.66
CA GLN A 47 -16.97 -9.62 5.21
C GLN A 47 -18.14 -8.78 4.65
N ASP A 48 -18.88 -8.08 5.51
CA ASP A 48 -20.11 -7.35 5.20
C ASP A 48 -19.98 -5.82 5.25
N TRP A 49 -18.77 -5.26 5.43
CA TRP A 49 -18.56 -3.81 5.48
C TRP A 49 -18.92 -3.07 4.19
N LYS A 50 -18.66 -3.68 3.03
CA LYS A 50 -18.89 -3.05 1.73
C LYS A 50 -20.23 -3.50 1.15
N PRO A 51 -21.23 -2.60 1.01
CA PRO A 51 -22.46 -2.93 0.32
C PRO A 51 -22.21 -3.38 -1.13
N PRO A 52 -23.03 -4.31 -1.67
CA PRO A 52 -22.82 -4.85 -3.02
C PRO A 52 -23.07 -3.82 -4.13
N PHE A 53 -23.78 -2.73 -3.83
CA PHE A 53 -24.05 -1.65 -4.79
C PHE A 53 -22.87 -0.68 -4.96
N LEU A 54 -21.90 -0.68 -4.04
CA LEU A 54 -20.68 0.13 -4.16
C LEU A 54 -19.59 -0.67 -4.85
N SER A 55 -18.95 -0.05 -5.85
CA SER A 55 -17.65 -0.48 -6.33
C SER A 55 -16.59 -0.38 -5.22
N ASN A 56 -15.46 -1.06 -5.40
CA ASN A 56 -14.34 -0.94 -4.45
C ASN A 56 -13.81 0.50 -4.40
N GLU A 57 -13.80 1.21 -5.53
CA GLU A 57 -13.32 2.58 -5.63
C GLU A 57 -14.21 3.55 -4.84
N GLU A 58 -15.53 3.50 -5.06
CA GLU A 58 -16.49 4.34 -4.33
C GLU A 58 -16.45 4.06 -2.83
N PHE A 59 -16.36 2.78 -2.43
CA PHE A 59 -16.27 2.43 -1.03
C PHE A 59 -14.95 2.90 -0.41
N THR A 60 -13.82 2.72 -1.09
CA THR A 60 -12.52 3.17 -0.61
C THR A 60 -12.48 4.69 -0.46
N GLN A 61 -12.98 5.44 -1.44
CA GLN A 61 -13.08 6.90 -1.33
C GLN A 61 -13.98 7.32 -0.16
N LEU A 62 -15.17 6.73 -0.04
CA LEU A 62 -16.10 7.02 1.06
C LEU A 62 -15.46 6.75 2.44
N MET A 63 -14.74 5.64 2.59
CA MET A 63 -14.07 5.31 3.85
C MET A 63 -12.92 6.27 4.16
N LEU A 64 -12.12 6.65 3.16
CA LEU A 64 -11.02 7.60 3.35
C LEU A 64 -11.55 8.99 3.74
N GLU A 65 -12.62 9.47 3.09
CA GLU A 65 -13.25 10.73 3.45
C GLU A 65 -13.84 10.70 4.88
N ALA A 66 -14.51 9.60 5.26
CA ALA A 66 -15.10 9.48 6.60
C ALA A 66 -14.07 9.34 7.73
N LEU A 67 -12.85 8.89 7.40
CA LEU A 67 -11.77 8.67 8.36
C LEU A 67 -10.74 9.80 8.36
N ASP A 68 -10.94 10.86 7.57
CA ASP A 68 -9.93 11.88 7.28
C ASP A 68 -8.57 11.25 6.90
N GLY A 69 -8.65 10.21 6.05
CA GLY A 69 -7.56 9.31 5.72
C GLY A 69 -7.00 9.49 4.32
N PHE A 70 -5.75 9.08 4.15
CA PHE A 70 -5.08 8.97 2.86
C PHE A 70 -4.20 7.72 2.82
N PHE A 71 -3.91 7.23 1.63
CA PHE A 71 -2.93 6.16 1.44
C PHE A 71 -1.54 6.73 1.28
N LEU A 72 -0.57 6.02 1.84
CA LEU A 72 0.84 6.33 1.73
C LEU A 72 1.62 5.02 1.59
N ALA A 73 2.57 4.99 0.66
CA ALA A 73 3.55 3.92 0.58
C ALA A 73 4.95 4.53 0.69
N ILE A 74 5.73 3.97 1.61
CA ILE A 74 7.08 4.44 1.96
C ILE A 74 8.01 3.24 1.91
N MET A 75 9.19 3.47 1.35
CA MET A 75 10.31 2.53 1.43
C MET A 75 10.87 2.47 2.86
N THR A 76 11.58 1.40 3.21
CA THR A 76 12.15 1.23 4.56
C THR A 76 13.23 2.26 4.91
N ASP A 77 13.76 2.96 3.92
CA ASP A 77 14.69 4.08 4.09
C ASP A 77 13.98 5.44 4.31
N GLY A 78 12.64 5.45 4.33
CA GLY A 78 11.82 6.63 4.54
C GLY A 78 11.40 7.36 3.25
N ASN A 79 11.82 6.90 2.07
CA ASN A 79 11.44 7.55 0.81
C ASN A 79 9.98 7.24 0.44
N ILE A 80 9.19 8.28 0.23
CA ILE A 80 7.78 8.17 -0.16
C ILE A 80 7.70 7.84 -1.66
N ILE A 81 7.06 6.72 -1.99
CA ILE A 81 6.91 6.24 -3.39
C ILE A 81 5.50 6.43 -3.93
N TYR A 82 4.53 6.64 -3.05
CA TYR A 82 3.15 6.90 -3.43
C TYR A 82 2.40 7.58 -2.29
N VAL A 83 1.54 8.52 -2.64
CA VAL A 83 0.54 9.12 -1.76
C VAL A 83 -0.76 9.34 -2.55
N SER A 84 -1.93 9.17 -1.90
CA SER A 84 -3.21 9.45 -2.56
C SER A 84 -3.53 10.94 -2.60
N GLU A 85 -4.32 11.36 -3.59
CA GLU A 85 -4.78 12.74 -3.78
C GLU A 85 -5.48 13.36 -2.55
N SER A 86 -6.10 12.55 -1.69
CA SER A 86 -6.74 13.03 -0.46
C SER A 86 -5.78 13.69 0.52
N VAL A 87 -4.46 13.52 0.38
CA VAL A 87 -3.46 14.21 1.19
C VAL A 87 -3.55 15.74 1.03
N THR A 88 -3.97 16.23 -0.14
CA THR A 88 -4.06 17.67 -0.41
C THR A 88 -5.16 18.32 0.42
N SER A 89 -6.32 17.67 0.59
CA SER A 89 -7.38 18.18 1.44
C SER A 89 -7.06 18.08 2.94
N LEU A 90 -6.20 17.15 3.33
CA LEU A 90 -5.93 16.84 4.75
C LEU A 90 -4.72 17.60 5.30
N LEU A 91 -3.61 17.60 4.55
CA LEU A 91 -2.33 18.18 4.95
C LEU A 91 -1.88 19.32 4.03
N GLU A 92 -2.66 19.73 3.04
CA GLU A 92 -2.32 20.86 2.14
C GLU A 92 -1.04 20.68 1.30
N HIS A 93 -0.56 19.44 1.14
CA HIS A 93 0.51 19.10 0.20
C HIS A 93 -0.06 18.56 -1.12
N LEU A 94 0.56 18.89 -2.24
CA LEU A 94 0.31 18.15 -3.47
C LEU A 94 1.05 16.80 -3.41
N PRO A 95 0.55 15.74 -4.07
CA PRO A 95 1.29 14.48 -4.15
C PRO A 95 2.71 14.63 -4.68
N SER A 96 2.92 15.56 -5.62
CA SER A 96 4.25 15.90 -6.16
C SER A 96 5.21 16.49 -5.14
N ASP A 97 4.71 17.06 -4.05
CA ASP A 97 5.53 17.65 -2.99
C ASP A 97 6.06 16.58 -2.03
N LEU A 98 5.37 15.44 -1.94
CA LEU A 98 5.69 14.34 -1.03
C LEU A 98 6.42 13.19 -1.71
N VAL A 99 6.03 12.83 -2.94
CA VAL A 99 6.66 11.73 -3.69
C VAL A 99 8.14 12.06 -3.94
N ASP A 100 8.98 11.03 -3.83
CA ASP A 100 10.44 11.12 -3.91
C ASP A 100 11.11 11.97 -2.82
N GLN A 101 10.35 12.39 -1.79
CA GLN A 101 10.90 13.01 -0.58
C GLN A 101 11.00 11.98 0.56
N ASN A 102 11.85 12.28 1.53
CA ASN A 102 11.95 11.48 2.74
C ASN A 102 10.88 11.90 3.76
N LEU A 103 10.16 10.94 4.36
CA LEU A 103 9.14 11.18 5.39
C LEU A 103 9.64 12.12 6.50
N LEU A 104 10.90 11.95 6.92
CA LEU A 104 11.50 12.71 8.02
C LEU A 104 11.52 14.23 7.76
N ASN A 105 11.49 14.67 6.49
CA ASN A 105 11.41 16.09 6.14
C ASN A 105 10.09 16.74 6.59
N PHE A 106 9.05 15.93 6.80
CA PHE A 106 7.72 16.39 7.20
C PHE A 106 7.43 16.12 8.68
N LEU A 107 8.40 15.62 9.46
CA LEU A 107 8.23 15.34 10.88
C LEU A 107 9.07 16.29 11.75
N PRO A 108 8.63 16.63 12.96
CA PRO A 108 9.47 17.31 13.94
C PRO A 108 10.73 16.50 14.24
N LEU A 109 11.87 17.19 14.40
CA LEU A 109 13.18 16.55 14.69
C LEU A 109 13.16 15.60 15.89
N GLY A 110 12.31 15.88 16.89
CA GLY A 110 12.16 15.05 18.08
C GLY A 110 11.56 13.67 17.81
N GLU A 111 10.86 13.48 16.69
CA GLU A 111 10.12 12.24 16.37
C GLU A 111 10.83 11.37 15.32
N HIS A 112 11.97 11.84 14.79
CA HIS A 112 12.71 11.14 13.73
C HIS A 112 13.16 9.75 14.16
N SER A 113 13.64 9.61 15.40
CA SER A 113 14.10 8.33 15.94
C SER A 113 12.98 7.30 16.02
N ASP A 114 11.78 7.73 16.41
CA ASP A 114 10.63 6.84 16.58
C ASP A 114 10.07 6.41 15.22
N ALA A 115 9.96 7.33 14.26
CA ALA A 115 9.59 7.01 12.89
C ALA A 115 10.58 6.03 12.24
N TYR A 116 11.89 6.28 12.38
CA TYR A 116 12.91 5.39 11.84
C TYR A 116 12.86 3.99 12.46
N LYS A 117 12.66 3.91 13.78
CA LYS A 117 12.50 2.65 14.49
C LYS A 117 11.26 1.88 14.02
N ALA A 118 10.15 2.58 13.80
CA ALA A 118 8.92 2.00 13.28
C ALA A 118 9.15 1.37 11.89
N LEU A 119 9.77 2.12 10.96
CA LEU A 119 10.08 1.66 9.60
C LEU A 119 11.13 0.53 9.54
N SER A 120 12.08 0.49 10.48
CA SER A 120 13.16 -0.51 10.51
C SER A 120 12.75 -1.83 11.19
N SER A 121 11.59 -1.89 11.83
CA SER A 121 11.16 -3.03 12.66
C SER A 121 10.94 -4.33 11.87
N HIS A 122 10.77 -4.27 10.55
CA HIS A 122 10.40 -5.41 9.69
C HIS A 122 11.57 -6.21 9.11
N ILE A 123 12.82 -5.79 9.31
CA ILE A 123 13.99 -6.33 8.60
C ILE A 123 14.32 -7.82 8.95
N LEU A 124 13.56 -8.51 9.82
CA LEU A 124 14.05 -9.76 10.45
C LEU A 124 13.50 -11.11 9.93
N GLU A 125 12.44 -11.23 9.13
CA GLU A 125 11.86 -12.57 8.88
C GLU A 125 11.69 -12.95 7.39
N GLY A 126 12.43 -14.00 6.98
CA GLY A 126 12.57 -14.49 5.62
C GLY A 126 11.32 -15.07 4.95
N GLU A 127 11.48 -15.30 3.64
CA GLU A 127 10.46 -15.71 2.67
C GLU A 127 9.69 -16.97 3.12
N THR A 128 8.40 -16.82 3.40
CA THR A 128 7.48 -17.96 3.53
C THR A 128 6.30 -17.80 2.57
N LEU A 129 5.73 -18.94 2.15
CA LEU A 129 4.70 -19.06 1.10
C LEU A 129 3.32 -18.46 1.48
N THR A 130 3.24 -17.59 2.49
CA THR A 130 2.02 -16.86 2.85
C THR A 130 2.10 -15.44 2.29
N PRO A 131 1.01 -14.92 1.70
CA PRO A 131 0.94 -13.50 1.32
C PRO A 131 1.30 -12.63 2.52
N GLU A 132 2.25 -11.71 2.35
CA GLU A 132 2.84 -10.91 3.44
C GLU A 132 1.80 -10.08 4.20
N TYR A 133 0.75 -9.61 3.52
CA TYR A 133 -0.35 -8.85 4.15
C TYR A 133 -1.23 -9.69 5.08
N LEU A 134 -1.15 -11.02 5.01
CA LEU A 134 -1.95 -11.94 5.84
C LEU A 134 -1.21 -12.39 7.11
N LYS A 135 0.07 -12.02 7.27
CA LYS A 135 0.80 -12.26 8.52
C LYS A 135 0.44 -11.13 9.50
N THR A 136 -0.23 -11.44 10.60
CA THR A 136 -0.54 -10.49 11.69
C THR A 136 0.72 -9.80 12.23
N LYS A 137 1.89 -10.45 12.11
CA LYS A 137 3.21 -9.91 12.49
C LYS A 137 3.76 -8.83 11.55
N ASN A 138 3.15 -8.60 10.38
CA ASN A 138 3.59 -7.58 9.42
C ASN A 138 2.81 -6.26 9.56
N GLN A 139 1.89 -6.15 10.52
CA GLN A 139 1.16 -4.92 10.78
C GLN A 139 2.10 -3.87 11.38
N LEU A 140 1.98 -2.65 10.90
CA LEU A 140 2.69 -1.48 11.38
C LEU A 140 1.66 -0.48 11.87
N GLU A 141 1.80 -0.06 13.13
CA GLU A 141 1.03 1.02 13.71
C GLU A 141 1.96 1.96 14.48
N PHE A 142 1.97 3.23 14.11
CA PHE A 142 2.66 4.28 14.85
C PHE A 142 1.98 5.63 14.61
N CYS A 143 2.21 6.59 15.49
CA CYS A 143 1.72 7.95 15.33
C CYS A 143 2.89 8.93 15.34
N CYS A 144 2.76 10.01 14.59
CA CYS A 144 3.66 11.16 14.65
C CYS A 144 2.96 12.42 14.13
N HIS A 145 3.64 13.55 14.24
CA HIS A 145 3.16 14.83 13.73
C HIS A 145 3.67 15.05 12.31
N MET A 146 2.76 15.28 11.35
CA MET A 146 3.11 15.62 9.98
C MET A 146 2.89 17.11 9.70
N LEU A 147 3.89 17.75 9.11
CA LEU A 147 3.87 19.14 8.69
C LEU A 147 2.75 19.36 7.66
N ARG A 148 1.93 20.40 7.84
CA ARG A 148 0.99 20.88 6.83
C ARG A 148 1.72 21.71 5.78
N GLY A 149 1.25 21.63 4.53
CA GLY A 149 1.61 22.57 3.49
C GLY A 149 1.15 23.97 3.86
N THR A 150 1.81 24.99 3.31
CA THR A 150 1.39 26.39 3.44
C THR A 150 1.67 27.13 2.15
N ILE A 151 0.78 28.07 1.81
CA ILE A 151 0.95 28.97 0.68
C ILE A 151 1.87 30.15 1.08
N ASP A 152 1.87 30.54 2.36
CA ASP A 152 2.70 31.64 2.87
C ASP A 152 3.90 31.09 3.67
N PRO A 153 5.13 31.17 3.14
CA PRO A 153 6.33 30.68 3.84
C PRO A 153 6.67 31.46 5.11
N LYS A 154 5.96 32.55 5.42
CA LYS A 154 6.13 33.32 6.67
C LYS A 154 5.31 32.76 7.82
N GLU A 155 4.31 31.92 7.53
CA GLU A 155 3.51 31.30 8.58
C GLU A 155 4.37 30.30 9.38
N PRO A 156 4.15 30.21 10.70
CA PRO A 156 4.82 29.20 11.50
C PRO A 156 4.42 27.80 11.03
N PRO A 157 5.32 26.81 11.09
CA PRO A 157 4.99 25.45 10.69
C PRO A 157 3.89 24.87 11.59
N VAL A 158 2.81 24.42 10.98
CA VAL A 158 1.68 23.75 11.64
C VAL A 158 1.80 22.25 11.39
N TYR A 159 1.55 21.44 12.41
CA TYR A 159 1.60 19.99 12.30
C TYR A 159 0.27 19.36 12.69
N GLU A 160 -0.07 18.26 12.03
CA GLU A 160 -1.20 17.41 12.35
C GLU A 160 -0.74 16.09 12.98
N TYR A 161 -1.42 15.66 14.03
CA TYR A 161 -1.15 14.36 14.64
C TYR A 161 -1.81 13.26 13.82
N VAL A 162 -1.00 12.43 13.16
CA VAL A 162 -1.46 11.37 12.26
C VAL A 162 -1.14 9.98 12.81
N LYS A 163 -2.02 9.03 12.52
CA LYS A 163 -1.86 7.62 12.86
C LYS A 163 -1.64 6.80 11.60
N PHE A 164 -0.47 6.18 11.48
CA PHE A 164 -0.15 5.25 10.41
C PHE A 164 -0.66 3.87 10.79
N ILE A 165 -1.45 3.27 9.91
CA ILE A 165 -1.92 1.89 10.04
C ILE A 165 -1.63 1.21 8.69
N GLY A 166 -0.75 0.22 8.69
CA GLY A 166 -0.31 -0.39 7.46
C GLY A 166 0.33 -1.76 7.66
N ASN A 167 1.00 -2.23 6.61
CA ASN A 167 1.82 -3.42 6.68
C ASN A 167 3.05 -3.27 5.79
N PHE A 168 4.07 -4.06 6.09
CA PHE A 168 5.24 -4.17 5.23
C PHE A 168 5.01 -5.18 4.11
N LYS A 169 5.46 -4.81 2.92
CA LYS A 169 5.36 -5.61 1.70
C LYS A 169 6.66 -5.59 0.94
N SER A 170 7.12 -6.76 0.50
CA SER A 170 8.29 -6.87 -0.38
C SER A 170 7.94 -6.43 -1.80
N LEU A 171 8.78 -5.58 -2.36
CA LEU A 171 8.63 -5.08 -3.72
C LEU A 171 9.41 -5.96 -4.69
N ASN A 172 8.86 -7.14 -5.00
CA ASN A 172 9.53 -8.18 -5.79
C ASN A 172 9.51 -7.98 -7.33
N ASN A 173 9.12 -6.81 -7.84
CA ASN A 173 9.25 -6.45 -9.27
C ASN A 173 8.91 -4.98 -9.48
N VAL A 174 9.91 -4.09 -9.39
CA VAL A 174 9.82 -2.78 -10.03
C VAL A 174 10.39 -2.93 -11.44
N PRO A 175 9.63 -2.73 -12.53
CA PRO A 175 10.28 -2.44 -13.79
C PRO A 175 11.06 -1.14 -13.57
N ASN A 176 12.39 -1.18 -13.68
CA ASN A 176 13.24 0.01 -13.64
C ASN A 176 12.58 1.10 -14.49
N SER A 177 11.97 2.09 -13.85
CA SER A 177 11.48 3.30 -14.51
C SER A 177 12.70 4.10 -14.91
N THR A 178 13.27 3.68 -16.04
CA THR A 178 14.09 4.57 -16.84
C THR A 178 13.19 5.71 -17.29
N ARG A 179 13.40 6.85 -16.64
CA ARG A 179 13.37 8.21 -17.21
C ARG A 179 12.58 8.38 -18.51
N ASN A 180 11.61 9.29 -18.43
CA ASN A 180 10.99 10.10 -19.49
C ASN A 180 9.63 9.62 -20.01
N GLY A 181 8.66 10.54 -19.96
CA GLY A 181 7.56 10.60 -20.91
C GLY A 181 6.18 10.59 -20.27
N LEU A 182 5.59 11.78 -20.10
CA LEU A 182 4.14 11.92 -20.10
C LEU A 182 3.56 11.27 -21.37
N GLU A 183 2.52 10.46 -21.23
CA GLU A 183 1.31 10.55 -22.05
C GLU A 183 0.23 9.62 -21.48
N GLY A 184 -0.78 10.20 -20.85
CA GLY A 184 -2.11 9.62 -20.92
C GLY A 184 -2.67 9.85 -22.32
N VAL A 185 -3.48 8.92 -22.82
CA VAL A 185 -4.71 9.22 -23.57
C VAL A 185 -5.51 7.91 -23.71
N ILE A 186 -6.75 8.02 -23.24
CA ILE A 186 -7.87 7.11 -23.47
C ILE A 186 -8.07 6.95 -24.97
N GLN A 187 -8.11 5.71 -25.49
CA GLN A 187 -8.67 5.48 -26.81
C GLN A 187 -9.78 4.42 -26.76
N ARG A 188 -11.02 4.95 -26.64
CA ARG A 188 -12.27 4.26 -26.96
C ARG A 188 -12.17 3.68 -28.37
N SER A 189 -12.41 2.38 -28.49
CA SER A 189 -12.63 1.71 -29.76
C SER A 189 -14.03 2.02 -30.30
N LEU A 190 -14.10 2.89 -31.30
CA LEU A 190 -15.19 2.89 -32.28
C LEU A 190 -14.54 2.52 -33.61
N ARG A 191 -14.97 1.41 -34.21
CA ARG A 191 -14.70 1.11 -35.62
C ARG A 191 -16.03 1.07 -36.38
N PRO A 192 -16.04 1.55 -37.64
CA PRO A 192 -17.22 1.53 -38.51
C PRO A 192 -17.59 0.11 -38.97
#